data_AF-A0A818VMX7-F1
#
_entry.id   AF-A0A818VMX7-F1
#
_cell.length_a   1.000
_cell.length_b   1.000
_cell.length_c   1.000
_cell.angle_alpha   90.00
_cell.angle_beta   90.00
_cell.angle_gamma   90.00
#
_symmetry.space_group_name_H-M   'P 1'
#
loop_
_entity.id
_entity.type
_entity.pdbx_description
1 polymer ?
#
loop_
_entity_poly.entity_id
_entity_poly.type
_entity_poly.pdbx_seq_one_letter_code
_entity_poly.pdbx_strand_id
1 'polypeptide(L)'
;MNRMLLTIYVGLCCINLIYTTTYTCDPSISCGCSSLFTTVTSRIVGGEAAADYAWGWMVSLQQSDKHICGASLLTSEYAVTAAHCLEDIMDSLSELSILAGTNYLDNEAIPTIQRRPLISAIMHPKYDKSSTLNDIAILKFSPLTISSDSKLAFICLPKQYEEPFQTNTDLIAIGWGFKSQYIRVLSNTLQQVTVQAFSSASAACQQSGMVNSFVQFCAGTIAGGKDGCLGDSGGPLMAFVNRRWVLAGIASNGKGCGQVGYPGVYTRVSAFIPFINSNVDFPVTEPITDSSPPSTTEYNNNQSIQKKSWFNDVYHEAFPTINELRMKSGTLINIVAYAGYIIDDMEMELEEMLKKLIIAENPVQLLQQLIDDQTIEVNKVISFVFDHMSQIQNEAMIQYLASVIADACLKKKLD
;
A
#
# COMPACT_ATOMS: atom_id res chain seq x y z
N MET A 1 46.98 16.38 -18.02
CA MET A 1 46.32 15.78 -16.86
C MET A 1 44.86 16.25 -16.66
N ASN A 2 44.19 16.83 -17.65
CA ASN A 2 42.82 17.41 -17.51
C ASN A 2 41.76 16.80 -18.45
N ARG A 3 42.06 15.70 -19.16
CA ARG A 3 41.06 14.97 -19.96
C ARG A 3 40.55 13.69 -19.30
N MET A 4 41.20 13.21 -18.25
CA MET A 4 40.86 11.96 -17.56
C MET A 4 39.88 12.16 -16.39
N LEU A 5 39.80 13.38 -15.84
CA LEU A 5 38.84 13.73 -14.77
C LEU A 5 37.42 14.02 -15.30
N LEU A 6 37.27 14.51 -16.53
CA LEU A 6 35.96 14.78 -17.11
C LEU A 6 35.22 13.49 -17.50
N THR A 7 35.96 12.43 -17.86
CA THR A 7 35.39 11.10 -18.18
C THR A 7 34.85 10.40 -16.93
N ILE A 8 35.41 10.68 -15.75
CA ILE A 8 34.96 10.11 -14.47
C ILE A 8 33.68 10.80 -13.99
N TYR A 9 33.55 12.12 -14.18
CA TYR A 9 32.32 12.86 -13.83
C TYR A 9 31.13 12.58 -14.76
N VAL A 10 31.38 12.28 -16.04
CA VAL A 10 30.33 11.84 -16.97
C VAL A 10 29.94 10.36 -16.75
N GLY A 11 30.83 9.56 -16.13
CA GLY A 11 30.56 8.16 -15.79
C GLY A 11 29.67 7.92 -14.57
N LEU A 12 29.52 8.90 -13.68
CA LEU A 12 28.70 8.79 -12.45
C LEU A 12 27.29 9.38 -12.56
N CYS A 13 26.96 10.09 -13.65
CA CYS A 13 25.64 10.71 -13.83
C CYS A 13 24.57 9.74 -14.38
N CYS A 14 24.94 8.49 -14.70
CA CYS A 14 24.02 7.49 -15.28
C CYS A 14 23.98 6.17 -14.50
N ILE A 15 24.37 6.15 -13.22
CA ILE A 15 24.06 5.00 -12.37
C ILE A 15 22.60 5.13 -11.97
N ASN A 16 21.72 4.50 -12.76
CA ASN A 16 20.35 4.25 -12.36
C ASN A 16 20.35 3.37 -11.10
N LEU A 17 20.35 3.97 -9.92
CA LEU A 17 20.27 3.28 -8.63
C LEU A 17 18.94 2.53 -8.51
N ILE A 18 18.86 1.29 -8.99
CA ILE A 18 17.69 0.43 -8.80
C ILE A 18 17.46 0.31 -7.29
N TYR A 19 16.35 0.88 -6.81
CA TYR A 19 15.94 0.74 -5.42
C TYR A 19 14.98 -0.43 -5.33
N THR A 20 15.24 -1.29 -4.37
CA THR A 20 14.42 -2.45 -4.06
C THR A 20 13.75 -2.18 -2.72
N THR A 21 12.43 -2.17 -2.71
CA THR A 21 11.63 -1.99 -1.50
C THR A 21 11.11 -3.35 -1.07
N THR A 22 11.35 -3.72 0.19
CA THR A 22 10.79 -4.92 0.80
C THR A 22 9.66 -4.54 1.74
N TYR A 23 8.47 -5.05 1.45
CA TYR A 23 7.28 -4.89 2.26
C TYR A 23 7.14 -6.10 3.19
N THR A 24 7.01 -5.84 4.49
CA THR A 24 6.86 -6.89 5.51
C THR A 24 5.48 -6.82 6.13
N CYS A 25 4.62 -7.77 5.77
CA CYS A 25 3.23 -7.76 6.21
C CYS A 25 3.08 -8.36 7.63
N ASP A 26 1.94 -8.16 8.27
CA ASP A 26 1.62 -8.76 9.58
C ASP A 26 0.74 -10.02 9.41
N PRO A 27 1.29 -11.23 9.63
CA PRO A 27 0.56 -12.49 9.42
C PRO A 27 -0.58 -12.71 10.42
N SER A 28 -0.70 -11.90 11.48
CA SER A 28 -1.84 -11.97 12.40
C SER A 28 -3.13 -11.39 11.79
N ILE A 29 -3.02 -10.65 10.68
CA ILE A 29 -4.13 -10.05 9.96
C ILE A 29 -4.69 -11.06 8.95
N SER A 30 -6.01 -11.18 8.86
CA SER A 30 -6.70 -12.15 8.00
C SER A 30 -6.67 -11.85 6.49
N CYS A 31 -6.09 -10.71 6.09
CA CYS A 31 -6.02 -10.25 4.70
C CYS A 31 -4.75 -9.42 4.47
N GLY A 32 -4.43 -9.17 3.20
CA GLY A 32 -3.32 -8.30 2.80
C GLY A 32 -1.95 -8.89 3.06
N CYS A 33 -1.87 -10.21 3.24
CA CYS A 33 -0.67 -11.00 3.49
C CYS A 33 -0.71 -12.30 2.69
N SER A 34 0.15 -12.44 1.67
CA SER A 34 0.35 -13.69 0.91
C SER A 34 1.66 -14.37 1.29
N SER A 35 2.71 -13.57 1.44
CA SER A 35 4.01 -13.95 1.96
C SER A 35 4.41 -12.99 3.07
N LEU A 36 5.27 -13.43 4.01
CA LEU A 36 5.79 -12.56 5.07
C LEU A 36 6.57 -11.37 4.50
N PHE A 37 7.23 -11.58 3.36
CA PHE A 37 8.04 -10.58 2.66
C PHE A 37 7.64 -10.53 1.20
N THR A 38 7.45 -9.32 0.69
CA THR A 38 7.22 -9.07 -0.74
C THR A 38 8.22 -8.01 -1.20
N THR A 39 8.96 -8.30 -2.27
CA THR A 39 9.99 -7.41 -2.78
C THR A 39 9.55 -6.82 -4.11
N VAL A 40 9.66 -5.50 -4.25
CA VAL A 40 9.33 -4.76 -5.48
C VAL A 40 10.46 -3.81 -5.86
N THR A 41 10.86 -3.80 -7.12
CA THR A 41 11.90 -2.89 -7.63
C THR A 41 11.29 -1.65 -8.30
N SER A 42 11.76 -0.47 -7.90
CA SER A 42 11.11 0.79 -8.25
C SER A 42 11.50 1.37 -9.62
N ARG A 43 12.25 0.65 -10.47
CA ARG A 43 12.86 1.25 -11.68
C ARG A 43 12.60 0.59 -13.03
N ILE A 44 11.92 -0.55 -13.10
CA ILE A 44 11.77 -1.23 -14.40
C ILE A 44 10.57 -0.68 -15.17
N VAL A 45 10.86 -0.08 -16.34
CA VAL A 45 9.87 0.31 -17.36
C VAL A 45 9.25 -0.97 -17.92
N GLY A 46 7.92 -1.08 -17.92
CA GLY A 46 7.19 -2.30 -18.31
C GLY A 46 6.96 -3.32 -17.19
N GLY A 47 7.29 -2.98 -15.94
CA GLY A 47 7.14 -3.87 -14.77
C GLY A 47 8.22 -4.95 -14.69
N GLU A 48 8.13 -5.78 -13.66
CA GLU A 48 9.00 -6.94 -13.45
C GLU A 48 8.17 -8.20 -13.21
N ALA A 49 8.79 -9.37 -13.36
CA ALA A 49 8.12 -10.61 -12.96
C ALA A 49 7.91 -10.61 -11.44
N ALA A 50 6.67 -10.83 -11.02
CA ALA A 50 6.36 -11.03 -9.62
C ALA A 50 7.00 -12.33 -9.13
N ALA A 51 7.54 -12.32 -7.92
CA ALA A 51 8.01 -13.55 -7.28
C ALA A 51 6.84 -14.54 -7.15
N ASP A 52 7.15 -15.83 -7.25
CA ASP A 52 6.15 -16.89 -7.14
C ASP A 52 5.35 -16.74 -5.84
N TYR A 53 4.03 -16.71 -5.99
CA TYR A 53 3.07 -16.66 -4.87
C TYR A 53 3.14 -15.40 -4.01
N ALA A 54 3.80 -14.34 -4.48
CA ALA A 54 3.85 -13.05 -3.80
C ALA A 54 2.46 -12.40 -3.65
N TRP A 55 1.54 -12.71 -4.56
CA TRP A 55 0.23 -12.06 -4.70
C TRP A 55 -0.90 -13.07 -4.73
N GLY A 56 -1.11 -13.82 -3.65
CA GLY A 56 -2.06 -14.94 -3.57
C GLY A 56 -3.54 -14.57 -3.71
N TRP A 57 -3.88 -13.28 -3.72
CA TRP A 57 -5.22 -12.77 -4.04
C TRP A 57 -5.43 -12.49 -5.53
N MET A 58 -4.37 -12.46 -6.34
CA MET A 58 -4.50 -12.23 -7.77
C MET A 58 -5.10 -13.47 -8.44
N VAL A 59 -6.15 -13.26 -9.24
CA VAL A 59 -6.76 -14.34 -10.02
C VAL A 59 -6.98 -13.92 -11.46
N SER A 60 -6.92 -14.90 -12.35
CA SER A 60 -7.20 -14.75 -13.77
C SER A 60 -8.68 -15.08 -13.99
N LEU A 61 -9.48 -14.11 -14.39
CA LEU A 61 -10.81 -14.34 -14.95
C LEU A 61 -10.64 -14.87 -16.37
N GLN A 62 -11.26 -16.00 -16.66
CA GLN A 62 -11.11 -16.72 -17.91
C GLN A 62 -12.45 -17.03 -18.58
N GLN A 63 -12.46 -16.94 -19.90
CA GLN A 63 -13.54 -17.46 -20.76
C GLN A 63 -12.99 -18.62 -21.59
N SER A 64 -13.61 -19.80 -21.49
CA SER A 64 -13.14 -21.01 -22.19
C SER A 64 -11.65 -21.26 -21.97
N ASP A 65 -11.23 -21.20 -20.70
CA ASP A 65 -9.85 -21.38 -20.22
C ASP A 65 -8.81 -20.37 -20.75
N LYS A 66 -9.25 -19.27 -21.34
CA LYS A 66 -8.40 -18.17 -21.78
C LYS A 66 -8.57 -16.97 -20.89
N HIS A 67 -7.45 -16.41 -20.43
CA HIS A 67 -7.43 -15.16 -19.67
C HIS A 67 -8.07 -14.01 -20.45
N ILE A 68 -9.00 -13.32 -19.81
CA ILE A 68 -9.66 -12.12 -20.34
C ILE A 68 -9.41 -10.90 -19.46
N CYS A 69 -9.39 -11.07 -18.13
CA CYS A 69 -9.19 -10.00 -17.16
C CYS A 69 -8.55 -10.54 -15.87
N GLY A 70 -8.01 -9.63 -15.06
CA GLY A 70 -7.69 -9.89 -13.66
C GLY A 70 -8.90 -9.76 -12.74
N ALA A 71 -8.77 -10.30 -11.53
CA ALA A 71 -9.65 -10.03 -10.40
C ALA A 71 -8.89 -10.21 -9.09
N SER A 72 -9.49 -9.78 -7.98
CA SER A 72 -8.90 -9.84 -6.64
C SER A 72 -9.76 -10.65 -5.69
N LEU A 73 -9.20 -11.68 -5.05
CA LEU A 73 -9.90 -12.49 -4.06
C LEU A 73 -10.22 -11.68 -2.80
N LEU A 74 -11.50 -11.68 -2.43
CA LEU A 74 -12.01 -11.11 -1.20
C LEU A 74 -12.25 -12.19 -0.15
N THR A 75 -12.73 -13.36 -0.58
CA THR A 75 -12.93 -14.55 0.25
C THR A 75 -12.64 -15.82 -0.58
N SER A 76 -12.84 -17.01 0.00
CA SER A 76 -12.73 -18.29 -0.71
C SER A 76 -13.79 -18.51 -1.79
N GLU A 77 -14.82 -17.66 -1.87
CA GLU A 77 -15.95 -17.81 -2.81
C GLU A 77 -16.20 -16.55 -3.65
N TYR A 78 -15.57 -15.43 -3.29
CA TYR A 78 -15.82 -14.13 -3.89
C TYR A 78 -14.55 -13.42 -4.35
N ALA A 79 -14.63 -12.81 -5.53
CA ALA A 79 -13.61 -11.91 -6.06
C ALA A 79 -14.26 -10.63 -6.61
N VAL A 80 -13.48 -9.57 -6.70
CA VAL A 80 -13.87 -8.30 -7.32
C VAL A 80 -13.07 -8.06 -8.59
N THR A 81 -13.74 -7.58 -9.64
CA THR A 81 -13.16 -7.25 -10.95
C THR A 81 -13.82 -5.99 -11.51
N ALA A 82 -13.48 -5.61 -12.75
CA ALA A 82 -14.13 -4.53 -13.48
C ALA A 82 -15.43 -5.03 -14.15
N ALA A 83 -16.47 -4.18 -14.23
CA ALA A 83 -17.72 -4.52 -14.89
C ALA A 83 -17.55 -4.70 -16.41
N HIS A 84 -16.70 -3.90 -17.05
CA HIS A 84 -16.44 -4.01 -18.49
C HIS A 84 -15.88 -5.38 -18.90
N CYS A 85 -15.26 -6.13 -17.97
CA CYS A 85 -14.79 -7.49 -18.21
C CYS A 85 -15.92 -8.50 -18.44
N LEU A 86 -17.14 -8.18 -17.99
CA LEU A 86 -18.31 -9.06 -18.08
C LEU A 86 -19.34 -8.59 -19.11
N GLU A 87 -19.26 -7.33 -19.52
CA GLU A 87 -20.31 -6.60 -20.21
C GLU A 87 -20.90 -7.34 -21.43
N ASP A 88 -20.05 -7.91 -22.28
CA ASP A 88 -20.46 -8.58 -23.52
C ASP A 88 -20.47 -10.12 -23.39
N ILE A 89 -20.26 -10.67 -22.19
CA ILE A 89 -20.09 -12.13 -21.96
C ILE A 89 -20.96 -12.69 -20.83
N MET A 90 -21.84 -11.89 -20.22
CA MET A 90 -22.74 -12.36 -19.16
C MET A 90 -23.67 -13.50 -19.59
N ASP A 91 -24.10 -13.51 -20.87
CA ASP A 91 -24.95 -14.58 -21.42
C ASP A 91 -24.22 -15.93 -21.52
N SER A 92 -22.89 -15.93 -21.48
CA SER A 92 -22.01 -17.10 -21.53
C SER A 92 -21.40 -17.43 -20.16
N LEU A 93 -22.11 -17.17 -19.06
CA LEU A 93 -21.60 -17.40 -17.69
C LEU A 93 -21.01 -18.81 -17.49
N SER A 94 -21.58 -19.84 -18.13
CA SER A 94 -21.11 -21.23 -18.07
C SER A 94 -19.71 -21.44 -18.67
N GLU A 95 -19.24 -20.52 -19.50
CA GLU A 95 -17.88 -20.54 -20.06
C GLU A 95 -16.87 -19.81 -19.16
N LEU A 96 -17.34 -19.16 -18.09
CA LEU A 96 -16.52 -18.33 -17.23
C LEU A 96 -16.00 -19.11 -16.02
N SER A 97 -14.71 -18.93 -15.75
CA SER A 97 -14.05 -19.47 -14.57
C SER A 97 -13.00 -18.51 -14.03
N ILE A 98 -12.62 -18.71 -12.78
CA ILE A 98 -11.38 -18.13 -12.24
C ILE A 98 -10.27 -19.18 -12.25
N LEU A 99 -9.04 -18.73 -12.42
CA LEU A 99 -7.81 -19.49 -12.16
C LEU A 99 -7.03 -18.78 -11.03
N ALA A 100 -6.82 -19.50 -9.93
CA ALA A 100 -6.21 -18.98 -8.71
C ALA A 100 -5.02 -19.82 -8.24
N GLY A 101 -4.14 -19.22 -7.43
CA GLY A 101 -3.00 -19.91 -6.82
C GLY A 101 -1.82 -20.16 -7.77
N THR A 102 -1.70 -19.34 -8.81
CA THR A 102 -0.65 -19.44 -9.85
C THR A 102 -0.08 -18.08 -10.22
N ASN A 103 1.20 -18.06 -10.59
CA ASN A 103 1.81 -16.93 -11.30
C ASN A 103 1.76 -17.12 -12.82
N TYR A 104 1.34 -18.28 -13.32
CA TYR A 104 1.42 -18.67 -14.73
C TYR A 104 0.03 -18.93 -15.33
N LEU A 105 -0.21 -18.42 -16.54
CA LEU A 105 -1.48 -18.63 -17.27
C LEU A 105 -1.57 -20.01 -17.95
N ASP A 106 -0.44 -20.63 -18.29
CA ASP A 106 -0.37 -21.86 -19.10
C ASP A 106 -0.05 -23.14 -18.30
N ASN A 107 -0.06 -23.09 -16.97
CA ASN A 107 0.41 -24.19 -16.14
C ASN A 107 -0.75 -24.91 -15.42
N GLU A 108 -1.18 -26.04 -15.96
CA GLU A 108 -2.32 -26.81 -15.42
C GLU A 108 -1.90 -27.98 -14.50
N ALA A 109 -0.60 -28.23 -14.34
CA ALA A 109 -0.09 -29.46 -13.69
C ALA A 109 0.30 -29.29 -12.21
N ILE A 110 0.13 -28.09 -11.63
CA ILE A 110 0.52 -27.84 -10.22
C ILE A 110 -0.68 -28.04 -9.29
N PRO A 111 -0.60 -28.92 -8.26
CA PRO A 111 -1.71 -29.22 -7.36
C PRO A 111 -2.28 -28.03 -6.57
N THR A 112 -1.53 -26.95 -6.41
CA THR A 112 -1.96 -25.75 -5.68
C THR A 112 -2.83 -24.81 -6.53
N ILE A 113 -2.88 -25.03 -7.84
CA ILE A 113 -3.65 -24.23 -8.79
C ILE A 113 -5.11 -24.67 -8.76
N GLN A 114 -6.02 -23.70 -8.68
CA GLN A 114 -7.44 -23.97 -8.56
C GLN A 114 -8.21 -23.22 -9.62
N ARG A 115 -8.79 -23.97 -10.54
CA ARG A 115 -9.81 -23.49 -11.46
C ARG A 115 -11.19 -23.66 -10.84
N ARG A 116 -12.02 -22.61 -10.84
CA ARG A 116 -13.39 -22.65 -10.32
C ARG A 116 -14.35 -21.99 -11.30
N PRO A 117 -15.43 -22.68 -11.73
CA PRO A 117 -16.46 -22.05 -12.55
C PRO A 117 -17.17 -20.95 -11.75
N LEU A 118 -17.63 -19.90 -12.45
CA LEU A 118 -18.50 -18.90 -11.85
C LEU A 118 -19.88 -19.52 -11.56
N ILE A 119 -20.42 -19.20 -10.38
CA ILE A 119 -21.81 -19.49 -9.99
C ILE A 119 -22.71 -18.33 -10.38
N SER A 120 -22.22 -17.09 -10.19
CA SER A 120 -22.92 -15.86 -10.55
C SER A 120 -21.94 -14.71 -10.66
N ALA A 121 -22.31 -13.68 -11.42
CA ALA A 121 -21.59 -12.42 -11.47
C ALA A 121 -22.58 -11.24 -11.37
N ILE A 122 -22.17 -10.19 -10.66
CA ILE A 122 -23.00 -9.01 -10.39
C ILE A 122 -22.21 -7.77 -10.78
N MET A 123 -22.57 -7.15 -11.91
CA MET A 123 -22.05 -5.82 -12.27
C MET A 123 -22.74 -4.75 -11.42
N HIS A 124 -22.05 -3.66 -11.13
CA HIS A 124 -22.67 -2.53 -10.46
C HIS A 124 -23.89 -2.04 -11.26
N PRO A 125 -25.07 -1.85 -10.65
CA PRO A 125 -26.31 -1.53 -11.38
C PRO A 125 -26.30 -0.16 -12.06
N LYS A 126 -25.33 0.69 -11.71
CA LYS A 126 -25.08 1.99 -12.35
C LYS A 126 -23.82 2.01 -13.23
N TYR A 127 -23.27 0.84 -13.57
CA TYR A 127 -22.18 0.77 -14.54
C TYR A 127 -22.63 1.40 -15.86
N ASP A 128 -21.79 2.28 -16.42
CA ASP A 128 -22.06 2.96 -17.68
C ASP A 128 -20.94 2.67 -18.68
N LYS A 129 -21.26 1.91 -19.74
CA LYS A 129 -20.30 1.51 -20.80
C LYS A 129 -19.57 2.71 -21.39
N SER A 130 -20.28 3.81 -21.64
CA SER A 130 -19.72 4.93 -22.40
C SER A 130 -18.70 5.73 -21.60
N SER A 131 -18.92 5.91 -20.31
CA SER A 131 -18.07 6.71 -19.43
C SER A 131 -17.15 5.85 -18.57
N THR A 132 -17.32 4.53 -18.56
CA THR A 132 -16.65 3.58 -17.66
C THR A 132 -16.81 3.95 -16.18
N LEU A 133 -17.89 4.66 -15.85
CA LEU A 133 -18.23 4.98 -14.46
C LEU A 133 -18.82 3.75 -13.77
N ASN A 134 -18.53 3.62 -12.48
CA ASN A 134 -18.96 2.49 -11.65
C ASN A 134 -18.52 1.13 -12.24
N ASP A 135 -17.31 1.09 -12.79
CA ASP A 135 -16.71 -0.08 -13.41
C ASP A 135 -16.18 -1.06 -12.36
N ILE A 136 -17.12 -1.77 -11.73
CA ILE A 136 -16.87 -2.77 -10.69
C ILE A 136 -17.92 -3.89 -10.79
N ALA A 137 -17.46 -5.13 -10.60
CA ALA A 137 -18.31 -6.30 -10.50
C ALA A 137 -17.83 -7.28 -9.44
N ILE A 138 -18.77 -8.03 -8.87
CA ILE A 138 -18.51 -9.13 -7.95
C ILE A 138 -18.67 -10.46 -8.69
N LEU A 139 -17.69 -11.34 -8.50
CA LEU A 139 -17.69 -12.71 -9.01
C LEU A 139 -17.94 -13.65 -7.84
N LYS A 140 -18.91 -14.55 -7.96
CA LYS A 140 -19.11 -15.69 -7.06
C LYS A 140 -18.74 -16.97 -7.80
N PHE A 141 -17.95 -17.82 -7.19
CA PHE A 141 -17.49 -19.09 -7.76
C PHE A 141 -17.58 -20.21 -6.74
N SER A 142 -17.48 -21.46 -7.22
CA SER A 142 -17.39 -22.62 -6.33
C SER A 142 -16.23 -22.45 -5.35
N PRO A 143 -16.39 -22.77 -4.05
CA PRO A 143 -15.38 -22.51 -3.04
C PRO A 143 -13.97 -23.00 -3.39
N LEU A 144 -12.99 -22.15 -3.13
CA LEU A 144 -11.57 -22.51 -3.14
C LEU A 144 -11.24 -23.36 -1.92
N THR A 145 -10.40 -24.37 -2.13
CA THR A 145 -9.86 -25.20 -1.05
C THR A 145 -8.71 -24.46 -0.39
N ILE A 146 -8.89 -24.04 0.87
CA ILE A 146 -7.84 -23.39 1.65
C ILE A 146 -7.11 -24.45 2.47
N SER A 147 -5.82 -24.63 2.20
CA SER A 147 -4.92 -25.51 2.93
C SER A 147 -3.63 -24.78 3.30
N SER A 148 -2.84 -25.35 4.21
CA SER A 148 -1.52 -24.82 4.57
C SER A 148 -0.55 -24.70 3.38
N ASP A 149 -0.75 -25.54 2.37
CA ASP A 149 0.05 -25.55 1.15
C ASP A 149 -0.51 -24.62 0.06
N SER A 150 -1.73 -24.09 0.27
CA SER A 150 -2.38 -23.23 -0.71
C SER A 150 -1.60 -21.94 -0.88
N LYS A 151 -1.52 -21.47 -2.12
CA LYS A 151 -0.82 -20.22 -2.49
C LYS A 151 -1.81 -19.06 -2.62
N LEU A 152 -2.86 -19.15 -1.79
CA LEU A 152 -4.01 -18.27 -1.80
C LEU A 152 -3.95 -17.33 -0.61
N ALA A 153 -4.36 -16.09 -0.85
CA ALA A 153 -4.53 -15.07 0.16
C ALA A 153 -5.69 -14.16 -0.26
N PHE A 154 -6.15 -13.31 0.64
CA PHE A 154 -7.22 -12.35 0.37
C PHE A 154 -6.69 -10.94 0.51
N ILE A 155 -7.11 -10.02 -0.38
CA ILE A 155 -6.71 -8.61 -0.27
C ILE A 155 -7.58 -7.91 0.77
N CYS A 156 -7.02 -6.96 1.53
CA CYS A 156 -7.84 -6.15 2.42
C CYS A 156 -8.62 -5.09 1.64
N LEU A 157 -9.83 -4.78 2.10
CA LEU A 157 -10.59 -3.63 1.60
C LEU A 157 -10.28 -2.36 2.39
N PRO A 158 -10.32 -1.18 1.76
CA PRO A 158 -10.26 0.09 2.45
C PRO A 158 -11.54 0.31 3.26
N LYS A 159 -11.51 1.29 4.18
CA LYS A 159 -12.76 1.76 4.79
C LYS A 159 -13.55 2.58 3.77
N GLN A 160 -14.86 2.63 3.97
CA GLN A 160 -15.75 3.36 3.09
C GLN A 160 -15.36 4.85 3.04
N TYR A 161 -15.13 5.36 1.83
CA TYR A 161 -14.70 6.74 1.55
C TYR A 161 -13.38 7.18 2.19
N GLU A 162 -12.57 6.26 2.72
CA GLU A 162 -11.23 6.53 3.24
C GLU A 162 -10.20 5.94 2.28
N GLU A 163 -9.41 6.79 1.64
CA GLU A 163 -8.36 6.33 0.73
C GLU A 163 -7.18 5.75 1.51
N PRO A 164 -6.67 4.57 1.12
CA PRO A 164 -5.49 4.00 1.74
C PRO A 164 -4.19 4.65 1.24
N PHE A 165 -4.26 5.79 0.55
CA PHE A 165 -3.11 6.46 -0.06
C PHE A 165 -3.32 7.97 -0.15
N GLN A 166 -2.23 8.69 -0.34
CA GLN A 166 -2.23 10.11 -0.68
C GLN A 166 -1.71 10.32 -2.10
N THR A 167 -1.80 11.55 -2.62
CA THR A 167 -1.15 11.88 -3.91
C THR A 167 0.34 11.61 -3.81
N ASN A 168 0.93 11.11 -4.90
CA ASN A 168 2.34 10.67 -5.01
C ASN A 168 2.73 9.47 -4.13
N THR A 169 1.78 8.82 -3.45
CA THR A 169 2.05 7.53 -2.80
C THR A 169 2.34 6.46 -3.84
N ASP A 170 3.37 5.66 -3.61
CA ASP A 170 3.68 4.48 -4.41
C ASP A 170 2.62 3.40 -4.19
N LEU A 171 2.06 2.93 -5.29
CA LEU A 171 1.06 1.87 -5.39
C LEU A 171 1.59 0.76 -6.28
N ILE A 172 1.17 -0.47 -6.03
CA ILE A 172 1.59 -1.64 -6.80
C ILE A 172 0.43 -2.15 -7.64
N ALA A 173 0.61 -2.14 -8.95
CA ALA A 173 -0.27 -2.82 -9.90
C ALA A 173 0.32 -4.18 -10.27
N ILE A 174 -0.55 -5.19 -10.46
CA ILE A 174 -0.16 -6.54 -10.86
C ILE A 174 -1.10 -7.09 -11.94
N GLY A 175 -0.58 -7.94 -12.82
CA GLY A 175 -1.38 -8.58 -13.85
C GLY A 175 -0.60 -9.33 -14.92
N TRP A 176 -1.32 -9.92 -15.87
CA TRP A 176 -0.77 -10.69 -17.00
C TRP A 176 -0.95 -9.99 -18.35
N GLY A 177 -1.37 -8.72 -18.32
CA GLY A 177 -1.58 -7.90 -19.49
C GLY A 177 -0.35 -7.75 -20.37
N PHE A 178 -0.55 -7.11 -21.51
CA PHE A 178 0.51 -6.91 -22.48
C PHE A 178 1.66 -6.11 -21.88
N LYS A 179 2.88 -6.62 -22.02
CA LYS A 179 4.09 -5.90 -21.57
C LYS A 179 4.35 -4.60 -22.35
N SER A 180 3.64 -4.39 -23.46
CA SER A 180 3.75 -3.21 -24.30
C SER A 180 2.50 -3.05 -25.16
N GLN A 181 2.05 -1.81 -25.36
CA GLN A 181 0.96 -1.50 -26.30
C GLN A 181 1.23 -1.96 -27.74
N TYR A 182 2.49 -2.20 -28.09
CA TYR A 182 2.91 -2.64 -29.43
C TYR A 182 3.00 -4.17 -29.57
N ILE A 183 3.06 -4.90 -28.44
CA ILE A 183 3.20 -6.36 -28.42
C ILE A 183 1.93 -6.94 -27.79
N ARG A 184 1.01 -7.41 -28.63
CA ARG A 184 -0.27 -8.02 -28.22
C ARG A 184 -0.13 -9.47 -27.77
N VAL A 185 0.83 -9.72 -26.89
CA VAL A 185 1.07 -11.03 -26.29
C VAL A 185 0.98 -10.86 -24.79
N LEU A 186 0.08 -11.61 -24.17
CA LEU A 186 -0.05 -11.65 -22.71
C LEU A 186 1.27 -12.15 -22.10
N SER A 187 1.60 -11.62 -20.92
CA SER A 187 2.67 -12.22 -20.15
C SER A 187 2.20 -13.55 -19.59
N ASN A 188 2.90 -14.65 -19.86
CA ASN A 188 2.56 -15.90 -19.20
C ASN A 188 2.80 -15.81 -17.67
N THR A 189 3.86 -15.10 -17.27
CA THR A 189 4.21 -14.89 -15.86
C THR A 189 3.57 -13.61 -15.33
N LEU A 190 3.05 -13.65 -14.11
CA LEU A 190 2.48 -12.49 -13.42
C LEU A 190 3.54 -11.38 -13.33
N GLN A 191 3.16 -10.16 -13.73
CA GLN A 191 4.01 -8.99 -13.62
C GLN A 191 3.55 -8.11 -12.46
N GLN A 192 4.47 -7.30 -11.94
CA GLN A 192 4.21 -6.26 -10.94
C GLN A 192 4.90 -4.97 -11.34
N VAL A 193 4.31 -3.83 -10.97
CA VAL A 193 4.88 -2.52 -11.25
C VAL A 193 4.50 -1.49 -10.18
N THR A 194 5.47 -0.67 -9.80
CA THR A 194 5.23 0.51 -8.94
C THR A 194 4.79 1.70 -9.79
N VAL A 195 3.64 2.27 -9.44
CA VAL A 195 3.06 3.48 -10.00
C VAL A 195 2.72 4.46 -8.86
N GLN A 196 2.51 5.73 -9.17
CA GLN A 196 2.16 6.75 -8.18
C GLN A 196 0.74 7.22 -8.38
N ALA A 197 0.03 7.50 -7.28
CA ALA A 197 -1.28 8.13 -7.31
C ALA A 197 -1.17 9.58 -7.79
N PHE A 198 -2.02 9.98 -8.75
CA PHE A 198 -2.09 11.34 -9.25
C PHE A 198 -3.21 12.10 -8.57
N SER A 199 -3.01 13.40 -8.37
CA SER A 199 -4.12 14.29 -8.02
C SER A 199 -5.16 14.26 -9.13
N SER A 200 -6.42 14.07 -8.77
CA SER A 200 -7.55 14.13 -9.70
C SER A 200 -7.62 15.47 -10.44
N ALA A 201 -7.14 16.57 -9.84
CA ALA A 201 -7.11 17.88 -10.48
C ALA A 201 -5.96 18.07 -11.48
N SER A 202 -5.01 17.14 -11.54
CA SER A 202 -3.87 17.25 -12.45
C SER A 202 -4.33 17.16 -13.91
N ALA A 203 -3.70 17.95 -14.79
CA ALA A 203 -3.99 17.92 -16.22
C ALA A 203 -3.80 16.53 -16.82
N ALA A 204 -2.76 15.80 -16.38
CA ALA A 204 -2.51 14.41 -16.78
C ALA A 204 -3.72 13.52 -16.49
N CYS A 205 -4.25 13.54 -15.27
CA CYS A 205 -5.40 12.71 -14.90
C CYS A 205 -6.70 13.12 -15.62
N GLN A 206 -6.94 14.42 -15.77
CA GLN A 206 -8.09 14.95 -16.53
C GLN A 206 -8.03 14.55 -18.01
N GLN A 207 -6.83 14.49 -18.59
CA GLN A 207 -6.61 14.11 -19.98
C GLN A 207 -6.62 12.59 -20.20
N SER A 208 -6.44 11.77 -19.15
CA SER A 208 -6.52 10.30 -19.21
C SER A 208 -7.93 9.74 -19.43
N GLY A 209 -8.96 10.58 -19.41
CA GLY A 209 -10.35 10.15 -19.57
C GLY A 209 -11.06 9.84 -18.25
N MET A 210 -10.49 10.25 -17.11
CA MET A 210 -11.22 10.25 -15.84
C MET A 210 -12.41 11.20 -15.94
N VAL A 211 -13.61 10.71 -15.60
CA VAL A 211 -14.86 11.46 -15.70
C VAL A 211 -15.33 11.94 -14.33
N ASN A 212 -15.14 11.15 -13.27
CA ASN A 212 -15.61 11.47 -11.92
C ASN A 212 -14.63 11.03 -10.84
N SER A 213 -14.02 11.99 -10.14
CA SER A 213 -13.04 11.75 -9.09
C SER A 213 -13.59 11.08 -7.82
N PHE A 214 -14.92 11.06 -7.62
CA PHE A 214 -15.56 10.36 -6.51
C PHE A 214 -15.54 8.83 -6.67
N VAL A 215 -15.47 8.33 -7.90
CA VAL A 215 -15.53 6.88 -8.20
C VAL A 215 -14.34 6.41 -9.03
N GLN A 216 -13.51 7.33 -9.51
CA GLN A 216 -12.28 7.05 -10.26
C GLN A 216 -11.11 7.86 -9.69
N PHE A 217 -9.91 7.37 -9.94
CA PHE A 217 -8.66 8.12 -9.74
C PHE A 217 -7.62 7.66 -10.76
N CYS A 218 -6.53 8.42 -10.88
CA CYS A 218 -5.45 8.05 -11.79
C CYS A 218 -4.21 7.60 -11.02
N ALA A 219 -3.51 6.62 -11.58
CA ALA A 219 -2.18 6.23 -11.12
C ALA A 219 -1.30 5.89 -12.32
N GLY A 220 0.00 6.17 -12.22
CA GLY A 220 0.93 5.91 -13.30
C GLY A 220 2.31 6.45 -12.99
N THR A 221 3.08 6.78 -14.02
CA THR A 221 4.37 7.45 -13.85
C THR A 221 4.44 8.69 -14.73
N ILE A 222 5.01 9.78 -14.19
CA ILE A 222 5.14 11.05 -14.94
C ILE A 222 5.99 10.86 -16.20
N ALA A 223 7.04 10.04 -16.13
CA ALA A 223 7.90 9.72 -17.25
C ALA A 223 7.25 8.78 -18.29
N GLY A 224 6.04 8.26 -18.02
CA GLY A 224 5.45 7.17 -18.78
C GLY A 224 6.22 5.85 -18.64
N GLY A 225 5.87 4.88 -19.48
CA GLY A 225 6.53 3.57 -19.55
C GLY A 225 6.17 2.59 -18.43
N LYS A 226 5.46 3.02 -17.37
CA LYS A 226 4.87 2.15 -16.35
C LYS A 226 3.39 2.47 -16.16
N ASP A 227 2.55 1.49 -16.48
CA ASP A 227 1.09 1.55 -16.43
C ASP A 227 0.51 0.14 -16.56
N GLY A 228 -0.77 -0.03 -16.24
CA GLY A 228 -1.52 -1.22 -16.64
C GLY A 228 -1.71 -1.24 -18.17
N CYS A 229 -1.84 -2.43 -18.75
CA CYS A 229 -2.12 -2.58 -20.18
C CYS A 229 -3.29 -3.54 -20.43
N LEU A 230 -3.63 -3.74 -21.71
CA LEU A 230 -4.66 -4.70 -22.12
C LEU A 230 -4.38 -6.08 -21.52
N GLY A 231 -5.35 -6.61 -20.76
CA GLY A 231 -5.24 -7.85 -19.99
C GLY A 231 -4.97 -7.65 -18.48
N ASP A 232 -4.61 -6.44 -18.04
CA ASP A 232 -4.56 -6.10 -16.60
C ASP A 232 -5.91 -5.60 -16.08
N SER A 233 -6.88 -5.33 -16.97
CA SER A 233 -8.26 -4.93 -16.64
C SER A 233 -8.86 -5.79 -15.54
N GLY A 234 -9.50 -5.16 -14.56
CA GLY A 234 -10.07 -5.83 -13.39
C GLY A 234 -9.04 -6.25 -12.33
N GLY A 235 -7.74 -6.17 -12.63
CA GLY A 235 -6.66 -6.43 -11.68
C GLY A 235 -6.52 -5.37 -10.59
N PRO A 236 -5.89 -5.71 -9.46
CA PRO A 236 -5.75 -4.82 -8.32
C PRO A 236 -4.66 -3.77 -8.51
N LEU A 237 -4.96 -2.57 -8.02
CA LEU A 237 -3.98 -1.55 -7.63
C LEU A 237 -3.96 -1.46 -6.11
N MET A 238 -2.79 -1.67 -5.51
CA MET A 238 -2.67 -1.94 -4.08
C MET A 238 -1.83 -0.87 -3.37
N ALA A 239 -2.28 -0.46 -2.19
CA ALA A 239 -1.52 0.35 -1.24
C ALA A 239 -1.02 -0.51 -0.09
N PHE A 240 0.18 -0.25 0.42
CA PHE A 240 0.70 -0.89 1.62
C PHE A 240 0.52 0.05 2.82
N VAL A 241 -0.40 -0.29 3.72
CA VAL A 241 -0.79 0.56 4.86
C VAL A 241 -0.82 -0.29 6.12
N ASN A 242 -0.23 0.18 7.22
CA ASN A 242 -0.25 -0.51 8.51
C ASN A 242 0.15 -2.00 8.40
N ARG A 243 1.23 -2.26 7.64
CA ARG A 243 1.78 -3.61 7.40
C ARG A 243 0.82 -4.61 6.74
N ARG A 244 -0.06 -4.13 5.86
CA ARG A 244 -0.93 -4.97 5.03
C ARG A 244 -1.20 -4.34 3.67
N TRP A 245 -1.45 -5.19 2.68
CA TRP A 245 -1.89 -4.75 1.35
C TRP A 245 -3.40 -4.49 1.33
N VAL A 246 -3.78 -3.31 0.85
CA VAL A 246 -5.16 -2.83 0.74
C VAL A 246 -5.49 -2.53 -0.72
N LEU A 247 -6.66 -2.98 -1.19
CA LEU A 247 -7.16 -2.75 -2.54
C LEU A 247 -7.55 -1.27 -2.71
N ALA A 248 -6.64 -0.47 -3.24
CA ALA A 248 -6.86 0.95 -3.49
C ALA A 248 -7.76 1.17 -4.73
N GLY A 249 -7.51 0.42 -5.79
CA GLY A 249 -8.27 0.54 -7.03
C GLY A 249 -8.37 -0.75 -7.84
N ILE A 250 -9.25 -0.71 -8.84
CA ILE A 250 -9.42 -1.77 -9.84
C ILE A 250 -9.07 -1.18 -11.20
N ALA A 251 -8.19 -1.84 -11.96
CA ALA A 251 -7.80 -1.39 -13.29
C ALA A 251 -9.03 -1.34 -14.22
N SER A 252 -9.32 -0.17 -14.79
CA SER A 252 -10.55 0.08 -15.54
C SER A 252 -10.25 0.51 -16.98
N ASN A 253 -9.71 1.71 -17.17
CA ASN A 253 -9.54 2.32 -18.49
C ASN A 253 -8.19 3.06 -18.56
N GLY A 254 -7.80 3.48 -19.76
CA GLY A 254 -6.58 4.23 -19.98
C GLY A 254 -6.41 4.62 -21.44
N LYS A 255 -5.70 5.73 -21.69
CA LYS A 255 -5.30 6.12 -23.05
C LYS A 255 -4.00 5.41 -23.43
N GLY A 256 -4.14 4.22 -24.00
CA GLY A 256 -2.98 3.35 -24.29
C GLY A 256 -2.41 2.74 -23.01
N CYS A 257 -1.17 2.23 -23.09
CA CYS A 257 -0.47 1.67 -21.94
C CYS A 257 0.87 2.38 -21.77
N GLY A 258 1.06 3.05 -20.64
CA GLY A 258 2.36 3.65 -20.30
C GLY A 258 2.73 4.81 -21.22
N GLN A 259 1.74 5.52 -21.74
CA GLN A 259 2.01 6.73 -22.52
C GLN A 259 2.49 7.84 -21.59
N VAL A 260 3.54 8.55 -22.02
CA VAL A 260 4.07 9.69 -21.28
C VAL A 260 2.96 10.73 -21.07
N GLY A 261 2.73 11.11 -19.81
CA GLY A 261 1.72 12.10 -19.44
C GLY A 261 0.28 11.59 -19.33
N TYR A 262 0.02 10.31 -19.57
CA TYR A 262 -1.32 9.70 -19.44
C TYR A 262 -1.29 8.54 -18.44
N PRO A 263 -1.55 8.81 -17.15
CA PRO A 263 -1.72 7.73 -16.17
C PRO A 263 -2.96 6.88 -16.47
N GLY A 264 -2.96 5.62 -16.05
CA GLY A 264 -4.12 4.74 -16.07
C GLY A 264 -5.22 5.24 -15.13
N VAL A 265 -6.47 4.92 -15.47
CA VAL A 265 -7.67 5.25 -14.70
C VAL A 265 -8.17 4.00 -13.97
N TYR A 266 -8.34 4.13 -12.66
CA TYR A 266 -8.74 3.06 -11.77
C TYR A 266 -10.08 3.38 -11.11
N THR A 267 -10.92 2.38 -10.93
CA THR A 267 -12.11 2.48 -10.08
C THR A 267 -11.67 2.63 -8.63
N ARG A 268 -12.18 3.64 -7.93
CA ARG A 268 -11.89 3.96 -6.53
C ARG A 268 -12.65 3.02 -5.59
N VAL A 269 -11.98 2.01 -5.04
CA VAL A 269 -12.64 0.93 -4.27
C VAL A 269 -13.34 1.44 -3.00
N SER A 270 -12.77 2.44 -2.32
CA SER A 270 -13.35 3.05 -1.12
C SER A 270 -14.80 3.56 -1.34
N ALA A 271 -15.13 3.96 -2.57
CA ALA A 271 -16.45 4.46 -2.94
C ALA A 271 -17.50 3.34 -3.12
N PHE A 272 -17.04 2.10 -3.32
CA PHE A 272 -17.87 0.94 -3.61
C PHE A 272 -17.94 -0.08 -2.46
N ILE A 273 -17.42 0.26 -1.27
CA ILE A 273 -17.56 -0.59 -0.08
C ILE A 273 -19.02 -0.98 0.21
N PRO A 274 -20.04 -0.09 0.10
CA PRO A 274 -21.44 -0.50 0.27
C PRO A 274 -21.90 -1.54 -0.75
N PHE A 275 -21.47 -1.41 -2.01
CA PHE A 275 -21.78 -2.38 -3.06
C PHE A 275 -21.12 -3.73 -2.78
N ILE A 276 -19.84 -3.73 -2.38
CA ILE A 276 -19.11 -4.95 -2.02
C ILE A 276 -19.78 -5.66 -0.83
N ASN A 277 -20.04 -4.94 0.26
CA ASN A 277 -20.64 -5.51 1.47
C ASN A 277 -22.07 -6.04 1.24
N SER A 278 -22.80 -5.51 0.27
CA SER A 278 -24.16 -5.98 -0.06
C SER A 278 -24.18 -7.25 -0.93
N ASN A 279 -23.04 -7.63 -1.52
CA ASN A 279 -22.97 -8.71 -2.52
C ASN A 279 -21.91 -9.78 -2.19
N VAL A 280 -21.16 -9.62 -1.09
CA VAL A 280 -20.12 -10.55 -0.65
C VAL A 280 -20.43 -11.04 0.76
N ASP A 281 -20.49 -12.35 0.93
CA ASP A 281 -20.62 -12.98 2.23
C ASP A 281 -19.24 -13.08 2.89
N PHE A 282 -18.90 -12.11 3.73
CA PHE A 282 -17.68 -12.18 4.53
C PHE A 282 -17.88 -13.13 5.72
N PRO A 283 -16.89 -13.98 6.04
CA PRO A 283 -16.96 -14.78 7.25
C PRO A 283 -17.06 -13.85 8.47
N VAL A 284 -18.14 -14.01 9.23
CA VAL A 284 -18.34 -13.27 10.49
C VAL A 284 -17.23 -13.71 11.44
N THR A 285 -16.41 -12.76 11.89
CA THR A 285 -15.57 -13.01 13.06
C THR A 285 -16.50 -13.05 14.26
N GLU A 286 -16.84 -14.25 14.72
CA GLU A 286 -17.56 -14.44 15.97
C GLU A 286 -16.82 -13.65 17.06
N PRO A 287 -17.47 -12.70 17.76
CA PRO A 287 -16.87 -12.10 18.93
C PRO A 287 -16.56 -13.22 19.90
N ILE A 288 -15.32 -13.29 20.38
CA ILE A 288 -14.91 -14.24 21.42
C ILE A 288 -15.87 -14.03 22.58
N THR A 289 -16.86 -14.91 22.70
CA THR A 289 -17.72 -14.95 23.86
C THR A 289 -16.84 -15.44 25.00
N ASP A 290 -16.55 -14.52 25.92
CA ASP A 290 -15.87 -14.82 27.17
C ASP A 290 -16.66 -15.93 27.86
N SER A 291 -16.16 -17.16 27.72
CA SER A 291 -16.74 -18.31 28.38
C SER A 291 -16.48 -18.14 29.87
N SER A 292 -17.58 -18.09 30.61
CA SER A 292 -17.64 -17.97 32.06
C SER A 292 -16.59 -18.84 32.76
N PRO A 293 -15.98 -18.36 33.87
CA PRO A 293 -14.95 -19.13 34.56
C PRO A 293 -15.56 -20.43 35.12
N PRO A 294 -14.91 -21.59 34.96
CA PRO A 294 -15.30 -22.76 35.72
C PRO A 294 -15.03 -22.53 37.20
N SER A 295 -15.98 -22.98 38.01
CA SER A 295 -15.97 -23.00 39.47
C SER A 295 -14.63 -23.48 40.05
N THR A 296 -14.17 -22.71 41.03
CA THR A 296 -12.99 -22.91 41.88
C THR A 296 -12.86 -24.34 42.42
N THR A 297 -11.71 -24.98 42.16
CA THR A 297 -11.10 -25.93 43.10
C THR A 297 -9.66 -25.49 43.34
N GLU A 298 -9.36 -25.26 44.62
CA GLU A 298 -8.07 -24.80 45.12
C GLU A 298 -6.98 -25.84 44.84
N TYR A 299 -5.89 -25.38 44.22
CA TYR A 299 -4.60 -26.05 44.36
C TYR A 299 -3.50 -24.98 44.49
N ASN A 300 -3.12 -24.73 45.74
CA ASN A 300 -1.96 -23.92 46.08
C ASN A 300 -0.69 -24.65 45.66
N ASN A 301 0.14 -24.01 44.84
CA ASN A 301 1.59 -24.09 45.00
C ASN A 301 2.27 -22.86 44.37
N ASN A 302 2.93 -22.10 45.25
CA ASN A 302 3.75 -20.95 44.95
C ASN A 302 4.91 -21.32 44.01
N GLN A 303 4.96 -20.72 42.82
CA GLN A 303 6.19 -20.29 42.14
C GLN A 303 5.82 -19.41 40.93
N SER A 304 5.75 -18.11 41.17
CA SER A 304 5.55 -17.08 40.15
C SER A 304 6.87 -16.75 39.44
N ILE A 305 6.90 -17.08 38.14
CA ILE A 305 7.29 -16.20 37.03
C ILE A 305 8.55 -15.32 37.27
N GLN A 306 9.71 -15.84 36.87
CA GLN A 306 10.79 -15.00 36.38
C GLN A 306 10.55 -14.65 34.90
N LYS A 307 10.13 -13.40 34.64
CA LYS A 307 10.45 -12.59 33.45
C LYS A 307 9.66 -11.28 33.52
N LYS A 308 10.20 -10.29 34.24
CA LYS A 308 9.90 -8.85 34.11
C LYS A 308 10.92 -8.10 34.99
N SER A 309 12.06 -7.72 34.40
CA SER A 309 13.14 -7.00 35.10
C SER A 309 13.89 -6.03 34.18
N TRP A 310 13.16 -5.29 33.34
CA TRP A 310 13.75 -4.16 32.62
C TRP A 310 12.80 -2.97 32.48
N PHE A 311 11.50 -3.20 32.66
CA PHE A 311 10.45 -2.17 32.53
C PHE A 311 10.25 -1.32 33.80
N ASN A 312 10.71 -1.78 34.97
CA ASN A 312 10.54 -1.07 36.25
C ASN A 312 11.65 -0.07 36.56
N ASP A 313 12.80 -0.18 35.89
CA ASP A 313 13.96 0.68 36.20
C ASP A 313 13.89 2.02 35.44
N VAL A 314 13.16 2.09 34.33
CA VAL A 314 12.95 3.34 33.57
C VAL A 314 11.81 4.19 34.16
N TYR A 315 10.91 3.58 34.94
CA TYR A 315 9.71 4.24 35.46
C TYR A 315 9.97 5.12 36.71
N HIS A 316 11.16 5.04 37.31
CA HIS A 316 11.45 5.68 38.60
C HIS A 316 12.37 6.92 38.56
N GLU A 317 12.80 7.40 37.38
CA GLU A 317 13.67 8.59 37.30
C GLU A 317 13.06 9.84 36.61
N ALA A 318 11.76 9.85 36.31
CA ALA A 318 11.11 11.03 35.73
C ALA A 318 9.90 11.53 36.55
N PHE A 319 10.15 12.62 37.29
CA PHE A 319 9.22 13.64 37.79
C PHE A 319 8.41 13.43 39.10
N PRO A 320 8.74 14.24 40.14
CA PRO A 320 7.92 14.44 41.32
C PRO A 320 7.05 15.71 41.19
N THR A 321 5.83 15.64 40.64
CA THR A 321 4.75 16.63 40.94
C THR A 321 3.32 16.21 40.55
N ILE A 322 2.89 14.97 40.81
CA ILE A 322 1.45 14.64 40.73
C ILE A 322 1.05 13.85 41.98
N ASN A 323 1.01 14.54 43.12
CA ASN A 323 0.45 13.98 44.36
C ASN A 323 -0.76 14.77 44.90
N GLU A 324 -1.39 15.63 44.09
CA GLU A 324 -2.55 16.42 44.56
C GLU A 324 -3.87 16.22 43.81
N LEU A 325 -3.99 15.31 42.84
CA LEU A 325 -5.29 15.04 42.21
C LEU A 325 -5.65 13.56 42.21
N ARG A 326 -5.82 13.02 43.42
CA ARG A 326 -6.51 11.75 43.64
C ARG A 326 -7.91 12.02 44.17
N MET A 327 -8.89 12.21 43.30
CA MET A 327 -10.28 11.90 43.62
C MET A 327 -11.21 11.81 42.39
N LYS A 328 -11.93 10.68 42.34
CA LYS A 328 -13.15 10.33 41.59
C LYS A 328 -12.98 9.78 40.16
N SER A 329 -13.57 8.60 40.01
CA SER A 329 -13.68 7.74 38.84
C SER A 329 -14.27 8.47 37.62
N GLY A 330 -13.62 8.36 36.47
CA GLY A 330 -14.12 8.82 35.17
C GLY A 330 -13.06 9.15 34.12
N THR A 331 -11.79 9.31 34.50
CA THR A 331 -10.79 10.02 33.66
C THR A 331 -9.59 9.17 33.22
N LEU A 332 -9.73 7.85 33.01
CA LEU A 332 -8.64 7.06 32.42
C LEU A 332 -8.67 7.05 30.88
N ILE A 333 -9.86 7.18 30.28
CA ILE A 333 -10.05 7.24 28.82
C ILE A 333 -9.59 8.59 28.26
N ASN A 334 -9.71 9.67 29.04
CA ASN A 334 -9.27 10.99 28.61
C ASN A 334 -7.76 11.21 28.71
N ILE A 335 -7.00 10.50 29.56
CA ILE A 335 -5.54 10.72 29.69
C ILE A 335 -4.77 10.09 28.53
N VAL A 336 -5.23 8.95 27.99
CA VAL A 336 -4.63 8.36 26.77
C VAL A 336 -4.97 9.21 25.55
N ALA A 337 -6.17 9.79 25.49
CA ALA A 337 -6.55 10.74 24.45
C ALA A 337 -5.79 12.07 24.58
N TYR A 338 -5.57 12.59 25.79
CA TYR A 338 -4.81 13.83 26.03
C TYR A 338 -3.30 13.64 25.83
N ALA A 339 -2.74 12.45 26.14
CA ALA A 339 -1.35 12.13 25.84
C ALA A 339 -1.12 11.92 24.34
N GLY A 340 -2.07 11.30 23.63
CA GLY A 340 -2.09 11.29 22.16
C GLY A 340 -2.20 12.69 21.58
N TYR A 341 -3.07 13.53 22.15
CA TYR A 341 -3.24 14.93 21.73
C TYR A 341 -2.01 15.80 22.02
N ILE A 342 -1.29 15.57 23.14
CA ILE A 342 -0.03 16.27 23.46
C ILE A 342 1.12 15.76 22.57
N ILE A 343 1.16 14.47 22.21
CA ILE A 343 2.14 13.94 21.26
C ILE A 343 1.88 14.50 19.86
N ASP A 344 0.62 14.56 19.44
CA ASP A 344 0.21 15.17 18.17
C ASP A 344 0.46 16.69 18.18
N ASP A 345 0.19 17.42 19.28
CA ASP A 345 0.49 18.85 19.43
C ASP A 345 2.01 19.13 19.44
N MET A 346 2.82 18.26 20.05
CA MET A 346 4.29 18.37 20.05
C MET A 346 4.91 18.03 18.68
N GLU A 347 4.36 17.08 17.93
CA GLU A 347 4.74 16.82 16.54
C GLU A 347 4.29 17.96 15.60
N MET A 348 3.15 18.58 15.88
CA MET A 348 2.64 19.74 15.14
C MET A 348 3.48 21.00 15.40
N GLU A 349 3.90 21.25 16.66
CA GLU A 349 4.86 22.31 17.00
C GLU A 349 6.22 22.09 16.33
N LEU A 350 6.71 20.85 16.28
CA LEU A 350 7.98 20.51 15.63
C LEU A 350 7.92 20.73 14.12
N GLU A 351 6.87 20.29 13.44
CA GLU A 351 6.67 20.56 12.01
C GLU A 351 6.57 22.06 11.72
N GLU A 352 5.88 22.83 12.56
CA GLU A 352 5.69 24.26 12.37
C GLU A 352 6.98 25.05 12.65
N MET A 353 7.77 24.62 13.63
CA MET A 353 9.12 25.13 13.88
C MET A 353 10.08 24.81 12.73
N LEU A 354 10.00 23.62 12.16
CA LEU A 354 10.84 23.20 11.04
C LEU A 354 10.43 23.84 9.70
N LYS A 355 9.13 24.14 9.50
CA LYS A 355 8.64 24.98 8.39
C LYS A 355 9.14 26.41 8.46
N LYS A 356 9.28 27.00 9.67
CA LYS A 356 9.90 28.33 9.87
C LYS A 356 11.38 28.35 9.45
N LEU A 357 12.06 27.22 9.54
CA LEU A 357 13.45 27.02 9.14
C LEU A 357 13.66 27.14 7.63
N ILE A 358 12.63 26.79 6.83
CA ILE A 358 12.66 26.88 5.36
C ILE A 358 12.57 28.34 4.87
N ILE A 359 11.90 29.21 5.63
CA ILE A 359 11.61 30.61 5.25
C ILE A 359 12.39 31.66 6.06
N ALA A 360 13.26 31.25 6.98
CA ALA A 360 14.02 32.17 7.83
C ALA A 360 15.08 32.95 7.02
N GLU A 361 15.26 34.25 7.32
CA GLU A 361 16.31 35.07 6.70
C GLU A 361 17.73 34.58 7.03
N ASN A 362 17.91 33.95 8.20
CA ASN A 362 19.18 33.32 8.60
C ASN A 362 18.93 31.92 9.21
N PRO A 363 18.70 30.91 8.35
CA PRO A 363 18.26 29.58 8.79
C PRO A 363 19.37 28.80 9.51
N VAL A 364 20.64 29.13 9.25
CA VAL A 364 21.81 28.50 9.88
C VAL A 364 21.90 28.88 11.36
N GLN A 365 21.70 30.17 11.69
CA GLN A 365 21.75 30.63 13.07
C GLN A 365 20.59 30.10 13.91
N LEU A 366 19.40 29.98 13.31
CA LEU A 366 18.21 29.40 13.95
C LEU A 366 18.39 27.90 14.23
N LEU A 367 18.97 27.16 13.28
CA LEU A 367 19.26 25.75 13.45
C LEU A 367 20.30 25.49 14.55
N GLN A 368 21.35 26.31 14.62
CA GLN A 368 22.35 26.23 15.68
C GLN A 368 21.72 26.45 17.07
N GLN A 369 20.82 27.42 17.22
CA GLN A 369 20.08 27.63 18.49
C GLN A 369 19.22 26.42 18.87
N LEU A 370 18.50 25.82 17.91
CA LEU A 370 17.63 24.68 18.17
C LEU A 370 18.41 23.40 18.57
N ILE A 371 19.64 23.26 18.06
CA ILE A 371 20.55 22.15 18.40
C ILE A 371 21.22 22.39 19.77
N ASP A 372 21.62 23.63 20.06
CA ASP A 372 22.34 23.97 21.30
C ASP A 372 21.43 23.97 22.55
N ASP A 373 20.13 24.30 22.41
CA ASP A 373 19.15 24.27 23.51
C ASP A 373 18.61 22.86 23.84
N GLN A 374 19.13 21.79 23.21
CA GLN A 374 18.67 20.39 23.34
C GLN A 374 17.17 20.16 23.07
N THR A 375 16.49 21.11 22.44
CA THR A 375 15.05 21.06 22.20
C THR A 375 14.62 20.04 21.14
N ILE A 376 15.54 19.54 20.29
CA ILE A 376 15.21 18.60 19.20
C ILE A 376 16.31 17.53 19.06
N GLU A 377 15.92 16.26 18.99
CA GLU A 377 16.84 15.17 18.65
C GLU A 377 17.41 15.34 17.24
N VAL A 378 18.74 15.31 17.12
CA VAL A 378 19.47 15.51 15.86
C VAL A 378 18.96 14.59 14.73
N ASN A 379 18.53 13.37 15.07
CA ASN A 379 18.00 12.41 14.09
C ASN A 379 16.66 12.85 13.48
N LYS A 380 15.82 13.55 14.24
CA LYS A 380 14.54 14.10 13.74
C LYS A 380 14.77 15.31 12.83
N VAL A 381 15.75 16.16 13.15
CA VAL A 381 16.19 17.26 12.29
C VAL A 381 16.72 16.72 10.96
N ILE A 382 17.55 15.68 11.02
CA ILE A 382 18.11 15.03 9.82
C ILE A 382 17.00 14.43 8.96
N SER A 383 16.08 13.66 9.54
CA SER A 383 14.95 13.06 8.79
C SER A 383 14.11 14.12 8.10
N PHE A 384 13.70 15.16 8.83
CA PHE A 384 12.89 16.24 8.26
C PHE A 384 13.61 16.96 7.11
N VAL A 385 14.91 17.24 7.28
CA VAL A 385 15.73 17.89 6.26
C VAL A 385 15.84 17.01 5.01
N PHE A 386 16.03 15.70 5.17
CA PHE A 386 16.05 14.76 4.04
C PHE A 386 14.72 14.75 3.28
N ASP A 387 13.61 14.72 4.00
CA ASP A 387 12.27 14.70 3.42
C ASP A 387 11.93 16.01 2.68
N HIS A 388 12.57 17.12 3.06
CA HIS A 388 12.29 18.46 2.52
C HIS A 388 13.47 19.09 1.75
N MET A 389 14.54 18.33 1.46
CA MET A 389 15.74 18.83 0.77
C MET A 389 15.43 19.50 -0.57
N SER A 390 14.40 19.03 -1.28
CA SER A 390 13.97 19.58 -2.57
C SER A 390 13.36 21.00 -2.47
N GLN A 391 12.99 21.43 -1.26
CA GLN A 391 12.38 22.73 -0.97
C GLN A 391 13.40 23.74 -0.41
N ILE A 392 14.59 23.28 0.00
CA ILE A 392 15.65 24.13 0.55
C ILE A 392 16.48 24.74 -0.60
N GLN A 393 16.24 26.01 -0.91
CA GLN A 393 16.95 26.72 -2.00
C GLN A 393 18.22 27.48 -1.53
N ASN A 394 18.58 27.39 -0.24
CA ASN A 394 19.70 28.13 0.34
C ASN A 394 20.96 27.26 0.45
N GLU A 395 21.95 27.54 -0.40
CA GLU A 395 23.20 26.78 -0.53
C GLU A 395 24.06 26.77 0.75
N ALA A 396 24.04 27.85 1.53
CA ALA A 396 24.74 27.92 2.82
C ALA A 396 24.12 27.01 3.89
N MET A 397 22.79 26.85 3.83
CA MET A 397 22.03 25.96 4.72
C MET A 397 22.34 24.49 4.40
N ILE A 398 22.42 24.15 3.12
CA ILE A 398 22.80 22.80 2.65
C ILE A 398 24.22 22.43 3.10
N GLN A 399 25.18 23.37 2.96
CA GLN A 399 26.57 23.14 3.38
C GLN A 399 26.70 22.97 4.90
N TYR A 400 25.94 23.74 5.68
CA TYR A 400 25.92 23.63 7.13
C TYR A 400 25.24 22.33 7.60
N LEU A 401 24.14 21.92 6.98
CA LEU A 401 23.51 20.63 7.27
C LEU A 401 24.44 19.45 6.97
N ALA A 402 25.18 19.51 5.87
CA ALA A 402 26.18 18.50 5.54
C ALA A 402 27.30 18.42 6.59
N SER A 403 27.71 19.54 7.20
CA SER A 403 28.72 19.53 8.25
C SER A 403 28.19 18.98 9.58
N VAL A 404 26.93 19.28 9.94
CA VAL A 404 26.26 18.74 11.13
C VAL A 404 26.07 17.22 11.00
N ILE A 405 25.65 16.73 9.84
CA ILE A 405 25.51 15.28 9.55
C ILE A 405 26.88 14.60 9.61
N ALA A 406 27.92 15.21 9.03
CA ALA A 406 29.27 14.65 9.08
C ALA A 406 29.80 14.55 10.52
N ASP A 407 29.58 15.56 11.35
CA ASP A 407 30.00 15.56 12.76
C ASP A 407 29.20 14.55 13.61
N ALA A 408 27.89 14.38 13.33
CA ALA A 408 27.05 13.37 13.96
C ALA A 408 27.47 11.93 13.59
N CYS A 409 27.83 11.70 12.33
CA CYS A 409 28.37 10.42 11.84
C CYS A 409 29.73 10.10 12.48
N LEU A 410 30.61 11.09 12.60
CA LEU A 410 31.94 10.92 13.20
C LEU A 410 31.86 10.61 14.71
N LYS A 411 30.83 11.12 15.40
CA LYS A 411 30.61 10.89 16.84
C LYS A 411 29.83 9.60 17.18
N LYS A 412 29.56 8.72 16.20
CA LYS A 412 28.76 7.48 16.37
C LYS A 412 27.42 7.71 17.10
N LYS A 413 26.72 8.80 16.78
CA LYS A 413 25.37 9.11 17.33
C LYS A 413 24.22 8.77 16.37
N LEU A 414 24.54 8.15 15.24
CA LEU A 414 23.58 7.67 14.24
C LEU A 414 23.69 6.14 14.23
N ASP A 415 22.62 5.46 14.66
CA ASP A 415 22.44 4.01 14.50
C ASP A 415 21.91 3.69 13.10
#